data_AF-A0A1Z4EGT2-F1
#
_entry.id   AF-A0A1Z4EGT2-F1
#
_cell.length_a   1.000
_cell.length_b   1.000
_cell.length_c   1.000
_cell.angle_alpha   90.00
_cell.angle_beta   90.00
_cell.angle_gamma   90.00
#
_symmetry.space_group_name_H-M   'P 1'
#
loop_
_entity.id
_entity.type
_entity.pdbx_description
1 polymer ?
#
loop_
_entity_poly.entity_id
_entity_poly.type
_entity_poly.pdbx_seq_one_letter_code
_entity_poly.pdbx_strand_id
1 'polypeptide(L)' 'MKLIVDTDACQGYGLCQAAAPALLDLDDDGYARLIGDSVPTSEDDHAHDAVNACPARALRVRA' A
#
# COMPACT_ATOMS: atom_id res chain seq x y z
N MET A 1 9.83 -7.06 6.45
CA MET A 1 9.73 -5.63 6.12
C MET A 1 8.36 -5.09 6.52
N LYS A 2 8.19 -3.77 6.59
CA LYS A 2 6.92 -3.10 6.90
C LYS A 2 6.52 -2.16 5.76
N LEU A 3 5.28 -2.30 5.29
CA LEU A 3 4.64 -1.34 4.39
C LEU A 3 3.97 -0.25 5.24
N ILE A 4 4.07 1.01 4.79
CA ILE A 4 3.55 2.17 5.50
C ILE A 4 2.74 3.01 4.50
N VAL A 5 1.55 3.43 4.93
CA VAL A 5 0.69 4.39 4.22
C VAL A 5 0.72 5.72 4.96
N ASP A 6 1.04 6.77 4.24
CA ASP A 6 0.91 8.17 4.66
C ASP A 6 -0.50 8.65 4.31
N THR A 7 -1.40 8.67 5.30
CA THR A 7 -2.82 8.96 5.10
C THR A 7 -3.06 10.41 4.68
N ASP A 8 -2.19 11.34 5.09
CA ASP A 8 -2.29 12.75 4.72
C ASP A 8 -1.91 12.97 3.26
N ALA A 9 -0.97 12.17 2.73
CA ALA A 9 -0.56 12.21 1.33
C ALA A 9 -1.47 11.37 0.42
N CYS A 10 -2.23 10.41 0.96
CA CYS A 10 -3.09 9.55 0.15
C CYS A 10 -4.20 10.36 -0.53
N GLN A 11 -4.48 10.07 -1.81
CA GLN A 11 -5.49 10.77 -2.61
C GLN A 11 -6.53 9.80 -3.23
N GLY A 12 -6.62 8.58 -2.71
CA GLY A 12 -7.68 7.63 -3.10
C GLY A 12 -7.62 7.07 -4.53
N TYR A 13 -6.44 6.98 -5.16
CA TYR A 13 -6.32 6.48 -6.54
C TYR A 13 -6.60 4.97 -6.72
N GLY A 14 -6.55 4.17 -5.66
CA GLY A 14 -6.78 2.72 -5.71
C GLY A 14 -5.69 1.86 -6.37
N LEU A 15 -4.70 2.44 -7.06
CA LEU A 15 -3.68 1.68 -7.80
C LEU A 15 -2.81 0.77 -6.92
N CYS A 16 -2.56 1.18 -5.68
CA CYS A 16 -1.78 0.37 -4.74
C CYS A 16 -2.53 -0.91 -4.32
N GLN A 17 -3.86 -0.85 -4.18
CA GLN A 17 -4.70 -2.02 -3.90
C GLN A 17 -4.71 -2.98 -5.10
N ALA A 18 -4.79 -2.45 -6.31
CA ALA A 18 -4.72 -3.27 -7.53
C ALA A 18 -3.35 -3.98 -7.68
N ALA A 19 -2.26 -3.33 -7.27
CA ALA A 19 -0.90 -3.88 -7.34
C ALA A 19 -0.60 -4.91 -6.23
N ALA A 20 -1.15 -4.72 -5.03
CA ALA A 20 -0.93 -5.62 -3.90
C ALA A 20 -2.22 -5.86 -3.10
N PRO A 21 -3.20 -6.57 -3.68
CA PRO A 21 -4.51 -6.79 -3.07
C PRO A 21 -4.47 -7.63 -1.79
N ALA A 22 -3.37 -8.36 -1.55
CA ALA A 22 -3.16 -9.10 -0.30
C ALA A 22 -2.64 -8.23 0.85
N LEU A 23 -2.09 -7.04 0.55
CA LEU A 23 -1.46 -6.15 1.52
C LEU A 23 -2.30 -4.92 1.83
N LEU A 24 -3.09 -4.47 0.85
CA LEU A 24 -3.82 -3.22 0.89
C LEU A 24 -5.30 -3.46 0.61
N ASP A 25 -6.12 -2.70 1.29
CA ASP A 25 -7.54 -2.52 1.03
C ASP A 25 -7.84 -1.02 0.85
N LEU A 26 -9.04 -0.70 0.37
CA LEU A 26 -9.56 0.66 0.36
C LEU A 26 -10.66 0.78 1.41
N ASP A 27 -10.63 1.85 2.21
CA ASP A 27 -11.75 2.15 3.10
C ASP A 27 -12.98 2.67 2.34
N ASP A 28 -14.05 2.95 3.08
CA ASP A 28 -15.33 3.39 2.51
C ASP A 28 -15.23 4.72 1.73
N ASP A 29 -14.19 5.52 2.00
CA ASP A 29 -13.90 6.79 1.33
C ASP A 29 -12.88 6.62 0.19
N GLY A 30 -12.39 5.40 -0.05
CA GLY A 30 -11.46 5.04 -1.11
C GLY A 30 -9.98 5.21 -0.76
N TYR A 31 -9.64 5.52 0.49
CA TYR A 31 -8.26 5.68 0.95
C TYR A 31 -7.61 4.33 1.28
N ALA A 32 -6.31 4.25 1.03
CA ALA A 32 -5.56 3.02 1.23
C ALA A 32 -5.39 2.68 2.73
N ARG A 33 -5.65 1.41 3.07
CA ARG A 33 -5.46 0.81 4.40
C ARG A 33 -4.62 -0.47 4.27
N LEU A 34 -3.80 -0.78 5.27
CA LEU A 34 -3.08 -2.05 5.34
C LEU A 34 -3.96 -3.17 5.92
N ILE A 35 -3.87 -4.37 5.33
CA ILE A 35 -4.61 -5.57 5.77
C ILE A 35 -3.91 -6.27 6.96
N GLY A 36 -2.71 -5.83 7.35
CA GLY A 36 -2.00 -6.34 8.52
C GLY A 36 -0.76 -5.51 8.88
N ASP A 37 -0.03 -5.97 9.89
CA ASP A 37 1.08 -5.20 10.48
C ASP A 37 2.46 -5.44 9.81
N SER A 38 2.58 -6.52 9.04
CA SER A 38 3.84 -6.96 8.41
C SER A 38 3.62 -7.47 6.99
N VAL A 39 4.61 -7.28 6.13
CA VAL A 39 4.64 -7.85 4.78
C VAL A 39 5.25 -9.26 4.86
N PRO A 40 4.51 -10.33 4.48
CA PRO A 40 5.09 -11.66 4.32
C PRO A 40 6.13 -11.66 3.20
N THR A 41 7.18 -12.49 3.32
CA THR A 41 8.25 -12.57 2.30
C THR A 41 7.73 -12.90 0.89
N SER A 42 6.62 -13.64 0.78
CA SER A 42 5.98 -13.93 -0.50
C SER A 42 5.33 -12.71 -1.17
N GLU A 43 5.15 -11.62 -0.43
CA GLU A 43 4.53 -10.37 -0.89
C GLU A 43 5.54 -9.22 -0.97
N ASP A 44 6.84 -9.49 -0.79
CA ASP A 44 7.88 -8.46 -0.83
C ASP A 44 7.86 -7.70 -2.17
N ASP A 45 7.74 -8.39 -3.30
CA ASP A 45 7.67 -7.77 -4.63
C ASP A 45 6.39 -6.93 -4.79
N HIS A 46 5.23 -7.47 -4.42
CA HIS A 46 3.97 -6.73 -4.48
C HIS A 46 3.97 -5.48 -3.60
N ALA A 47 4.63 -5.52 -2.42
CA ALA A 47 4.78 -4.34 -1.58
C ALA A 47 5.55 -3.22 -2.30
N HIS A 48 6.59 -3.55 -3.06
CA HIS A 48 7.32 -2.58 -3.88
C HIS A 48 6.50 -2.09 -5.07
N ASP A 49 5.75 -2.97 -5.72
CA ASP A 49 4.85 -2.61 -6.82
C ASP A 49 3.77 -1.62 -6.35
N ALA A 50 3.18 -1.83 -5.18
CA ALA A 50 2.22 -0.91 -4.58
C ALA A 50 2.83 0.47 -4.28
N VAL A 51 4.09 0.52 -3.83
CA VAL A 51 4.83 1.78 -3.65
C VAL A 51 5.00 2.51 -4.98
N ASN A 52 5.43 1.80 -6.03
CA ASN A 52 5.69 2.36 -7.35
C ASN A 52 4.40 2.80 -8.07
N ALA A 53 3.29 2.11 -7.82
CA ALA A 53 1.99 2.41 -8.42
C ALA A 53 1.35 3.69 -7.87
N CYS A 54 1.80 4.21 -6.73
CA CYS A 54 1.16 5.34 -6.05
C CYS A 54 1.56 6.71 -6.64
N PRO A 55 0.66 7.44 -7.34
CA PRO A 55 1.01 8.73 -7.94
C PRO A 55 1.34 9.80 -6.90
N ALA A 56 0.67 9.76 -5.74
CA ALA A 56 0.87 10.68 -4.63
C ALA A 56 2.10 10.36 -3.77
N ARG A 57 2.80 9.24 -4.04
CA ARG A 57 3.95 8.76 -3.25
C ARG A 57 3.65 8.60 -1.76
N ALA A 58 2.42 8.17 -1.46
CA ALA A 58 1.93 7.98 -0.10
C ALA A 58 2.41 6.67 0.55
N LEU A 59 2.95 5.72 -0.22
CA LEU A 59 3.39 4.43 0.27
C LEU A 59 4.92 4.35 0.39
N ARG A 60 5.41 3.64 1.41
CA ARG A 60 6.84 3.40 1.64
C ARG A 60 7.07 2.04 2.29
N VAL A 61 8.18 1.39 1.93
CA VAL A 61 8.67 0.19 2.63
C VAL A 61 9.80 0.54 3.59
N ARG A 62 9.85 -0.12 4.75
CA ARG A 62 10.96 -0.05 5.71
C ARG A 62 11.44 -1.46 6.05
N ALA A 63 12.76 -1.61 6.19
CA ALA A 63 13.38 -2.85 6.65
C ALA A 63 12.89 -3.21 8.06
#